data_AF-A0A815NU61-F1
#
_entry.id   AF-A0A815NU61-F1
#
_cell.length_a   1.000
_cell.length_b   1.000
_cell.length_c   1.000
_cell.angle_alpha   90.00
_cell.angle_beta   90.00
_cell.angle_gamma   90.00
#
_symmetry.space_group_name_H-M   'P 1'
#
loop_
_entity.id
_entity.type
_entity.pdbx_description
1 polymer ?
#
loop_
_entity_poly.entity_id
_entity_poly.type
_entity_poly.pdbx_seq_one_letter_code
_entity_poly.pdbx_strand_id
1 'polypeptide(L)'
;MTKEAKSVGTSTSWWGLYSIQLAPPFIIKLDPSFNSSVTALARLPIPTTDDQQVPYSVLLETYGTHYVTHVIVGGTAHVYTFVNQAFSNSSTFEEMSTQVGNTGSSWFSQTNDLNRSTSDSFRKNSNSFAVYQPPVVQTVEGKTEYQSWLAYAPQEPVVVNRTLAPLSNLFYRYPQVQAHLQRTIGYYLAKGDLPTLTQLQL
;
A
#
# COMPACT_ATOMS: atom_id res chain seq x y z
N MET A 1 5.04 14.42 12.24
CA MET A 1 4.16 15.50 12.74
C MET A 1 3.21 15.89 11.62
N THR A 2 1.92 15.99 11.92
CA THR A 2 0.95 16.57 10.97
C THR A 2 1.13 18.08 10.91
N LYS A 3 0.63 18.74 9.85
CA LYS A 3 0.66 20.22 9.73
C LYS A 3 -0.04 20.94 10.90
N GLU A 4 -0.86 20.25 11.67
CA GLU A 4 -1.58 20.77 12.84
C GLU A 4 -0.95 20.43 14.18
N ALA A 5 0.30 19.95 14.19
CA ALA A 5 1.02 19.57 15.41
C ALA A 5 0.33 18.47 16.25
N LYS A 6 -0.60 17.70 15.68
CA LYS A 6 -1.26 16.57 16.35
C LYS A 6 -0.45 15.28 16.18
N SER A 7 -0.37 14.52 17.26
CA SER A 7 0.10 13.12 17.25
C SER A 7 -1.01 12.23 16.70
N VAL A 8 -0.67 11.28 15.83
CA VAL A 8 -1.64 10.38 15.17
C VAL A 8 -1.35 8.94 15.57
N GLY A 9 -2.33 8.33 16.24
CA GLY A 9 -2.39 6.88 16.43
C GLY A 9 -3.23 6.24 15.33
N THR A 10 -2.90 5.02 14.93
CA THR A 10 -3.71 4.24 13.98
C THR A 10 -4.00 2.87 14.57
N SER A 11 -5.27 2.48 14.58
CA SER A 11 -5.69 1.10 14.83
C SER A 11 -6.25 0.50 13.55
N THR A 12 -5.87 -0.72 13.22
CA THR A 12 -6.26 -1.36 11.96
C THR A 12 -6.89 -2.72 12.24
N SER A 13 -8.05 -2.96 11.65
CA SER A 13 -8.64 -4.28 11.46
C SER A 13 -8.58 -4.61 9.97
N TRP A 14 -8.14 -5.81 9.61
CA TRP A 14 -8.12 -6.24 8.21
C TRP A 14 -8.54 -7.70 8.10
N TRP A 15 -9.28 -8.00 7.04
CA TRP A 15 -9.78 -9.32 6.73
C TRP A 15 -9.33 -9.73 5.34
N GLY A 16 -8.71 -10.91 5.23
CA GLY A 16 -8.45 -11.57 3.96
C GLY A 16 -9.55 -12.58 3.67
N LEU A 17 -10.21 -12.46 2.52
CA LEU A 17 -11.22 -13.42 2.05
C LEU A 17 -10.57 -14.49 1.18
N TYR A 18 -9.76 -14.05 0.23
CA TYR A 18 -9.01 -14.92 -0.66
C TYR A 18 -7.69 -14.27 -1.06
N SER A 19 -6.76 -15.11 -1.50
CA SER A 19 -5.50 -14.68 -2.08
C SER A 19 -5.41 -15.12 -3.54
N ILE A 20 -4.74 -14.29 -4.34
CA ILE A 20 -4.45 -14.59 -5.74
C ILE A 20 -2.94 -14.50 -5.90
N GLN A 21 -2.32 -15.56 -6.41
CA GLN A 21 -0.90 -15.60 -6.71
C GLN A 21 -0.71 -15.80 -8.21
N LEU A 22 0.11 -14.94 -8.82
CA LEU A 22 0.50 -15.11 -10.20
C LEU A 22 1.46 -16.28 -10.36
N ALA A 23 1.36 -16.91 -11.52
CA ALA A 23 2.35 -17.88 -11.95
C ALA A 23 3.74 -17.21 -12.08
N PRO A 24 4.84 -17.98 -11.93
CA PRO A 24 6.18 -17.46 -12.10
C PRO A 24 6.40 -16.74 -13.44
N PRO A 25 7.31 -15.75 -13.52
CA PRO A 25 7.58 -14.94 -14.71
C PRO A 25 7.77 -15.72 -16.01
N PHE A 26 8.31 -16.93 -15.91
CA PHE A 26 8.65 -17.73 -17.06
C PHE A 26 7.48 -18.47 -17.72
N ILE A 27 6.30 -18.49 -17.07
CA ILE A 27 5.08 -19.11 -17.62
C ILE A 27 3.86 -18.18 -17.68
N ILE A 28 3.94 -16.98 -17.12
CA ILE A 28 2.87 -15.97 -17.23
C ILE A 28 2.70 -15.54 -18.70
N LYS A 29 1.45 -15.51 -19.15
CA LYS A 29 1.06 -14.84 -20.40
C LYS A 29 1.03 -13.33 -20.17
N LEU A 30 1.90 -12.61 -20.85
CA LEU A 30 1.95 -11.14 -20.79
C LEU A 30 0.78 -10.52 -21.56
N ASP A 31 0.32 -9.37 -21.09
CA ASP A 31 -0.62 -8.53 -21.83
C ASP A 31 -0.04 -8.16 -23.21
N PRO A 32 -0.82 -8.15 -24.31
CA PRO A 32 -0.31 -7.86 -25.64
C PRO A 32 0.44 -6.53 -25.78
N SER A 33 -0.01 -5.48 -25.09
CA SER A 33 0.63 -4.17 -25.11
C SER A 33 2.00 -4.22 -24.43
N PHE A 34 2.06 -4.81 -23.23
CA PHE A 34 3.31 -4.99 -22.50
C PHE A 34 4.28 -5.91 -23.24
N ASN A 35 3.77 -7.01 -23.82
CA ASN A 35 4.58 -7.95 -24.58
C ASN A 35 5.21 -7.30 -25.82
N SER A 36 4.52 -6.33 -26.43
CA SER A 36 5.07 -5.53 -27.53
C SER A 36 6.26 -4.67 -27.07
N SER A 37 6.15 -4.03 -25.90
CA SER A 37 7.26 -3.28 -25.28
C SER A 37 8.44 -4.20 -24.92
N VAL A 38 8.17 -5.38 -24.36
CA VAL A 38 9.20 -6.40 -24.09
C VAL A 38 9.94 -6.80 -25.37
N THR A 39 9.19 -7.09 -26.43
CA THR A 39 9.76 -7.50 -27.72
C THR A 39 10.55 -6.37 -28.38
N ALA A 40 10.10 -5.12 -28.25
CA ALA A 40 10.80 -3.95 -28.78
C ALA A 40 12.14 -3.74 -28.07
N LEU A 41 12.16 -3.74 -26.73
CA LEU A 41 13.38 -3.61 -25.94
C LEU A 41 14.35 -4.78 -26.17
N ALA A 42 13.83 -5.99 -26.33
CA ALA A 42 14.62 -7.18 -26.63
C ALA A 42 15.40 -7.12 -27.95
N ARG A 43 14.99 -6.26 -28.89
CA ARG A 43 15.68 -6.05 -30.17
C ARG A 43 16.74 -4.96 -30.09
N LEU A 44 16.77 -4.18 -29.02
CA LEU A 44 17.75 -3.12 -28.84
C LEU A 44 19.06 -3.70 -28.28
N PRO A 45 20.22 -3.20 -28.73
CA PRO A 45 21.47 -3.44 -28.02
C PRO A 45 21.42 -2.81 -26.62
N ILE A 46 22.36 -3.20 -25.75
CA ILE A 46 22.57 -2.50 -24.48
C ILE A 46 22.82 -1.01 -24.78
N PRO A 47 22.15 -0.07 -24.08
CA PRO A 47 22.34 1.36 -24.32
C PRO A 47 23.81 1.79 -24.19
N THR A 48 24.26 2.52 -25.21
CA THR A 48 25.57 3.20 -25.30
C THR A 48 25.42 4.72 -25.44
N THR A 49 24.21 5.21 -25.66
CA THR A 49 23.86 6.64 -25.67
C THR A 49 22.62 6.91 -24.81
N ASP A 50 22.43 8.16 -24.39
CA ASP A 50 21.23 8.56 -23.64
C ASP A 50 19.94 8.35 -24.44
N ASP A 51 19.95 8.55 -25.76
CA ASP A 51 18.80 8.25 -26.63
C ASP A 51 18.38 6.77 -26.56
N GLN A 52 19.35 5.86 -26.39
CA GLN A 52 19.09 4.43 -26.23
C GLN A 52 18.58 4.08 -24.83
N GLN A 53 18.77 4.95 -23.84
CA GLN A 53 18.21 4.82 -22.49
C GLN A 53 16.71 5.12 -22.48
N VAL A 54 16.25 6.06 -23.32
CA VAL A 54 14.87 6.57 -23.34
C VAL A 54 13.82 5.45 -23.36
N PRO A 55 13.91 4.40 -24.19
CA PRO A 55 12.92 3.31 -24.18
C PRO A 55 12.76 2.59 -22.84
N TYR A 56 13.83 2.47 -22.05
CA TYR A 56 13.75 1.87 -20.72
C TYR A 56 13.04 2.80 -19.74
N SER A 57 13.31 4.10 -19.82
CA SER A 57 12.63 5.12 -19.02
C SER A 57 11.13 5.19 -19.33
N VAL A 58 10.76 5.18 -20.62
CA VAL A 58 9.36 5.15 -21.07
C VAL A 58 8.64 3.90 -20.57
N LEU A 59 9.31 2.74 -20.53
CA LEU A 59 8.72 1.52 -19.96
C LEU A 59 8.37 1.70 -18.48
N LEU A 60 9.26 2.31 -17.69
CA LEU A 60 9.05 2.58 -16.26
C LEU A 60 7.91 3.57 -16.03
N GLU A 61 7.83 4.62 -16.83
CA GLU A 61 6.73 5.61 -16.74
C GLU A 61 5.39 4.98 -17.11
N THR A 62 5.37 4.06 -18.07
CA THR A 62 4.14 3.44 -18.57
C THR A 62 3.61 2.35 -17.64
N TYR A 63 4.50 1.46 -17.16
CA TYR A 63 4.10 0.25 -16.43
C TYR A 63 4.54 0.25 -14.95
N GLY A 64 5.26 1.27 -14.51
CA GLY A 64 5.86 1.34 -13.18
C GLY A 64 7.14 0.53 -13.05
N THR A 65 7.63 0.41 -11.83
CA THR A 65 8.88 -0.31 -11.49
C THR A 65 8.66 -1.77 -11.11
N HIS A 66 7.42 -2.12 -10.76
CA HIS A 66 7.06 -3.42 -10.23
C HIS A 66 5.74 -3.89 -10.81
N TYR A 67 5.56 -5.20 -10.82
CA TYR A 67 4.26 -5.83 -11.04
C TYR A 67 3.83 -6.60 -9.80
N VAL A 68 2.53 -6.79 -9.66
CA VAL A 68 1.93 -7.47 -8.51
C VAL A 68 2.04 -8.98 -8.70
N THR A 69 2.69 -9.70 -7.79
CA THR A 69 2.83 -11.16 -7.86
C THR A 69 1.83 -11.90 -6.98
N HIS A 70 1.35 -11.25 -5.94
CA HIS A 70 0.41 -11.82 -5.00
C HIS A 70 -0.46 -10.70 -4.43
N VAL A 71 -1.75 -10.96 -4.30
CA VAL A 71 -2.69 -10.07 -3.61
C VAL A 71 -3.48 -10.84 -2.57
N ILE A 72 -3.75 -10.16 -1.45
CA ILE A 72 -4.81 -10.54 -0.52
C ILE A 72 -5.97 -9.61 -0.78
N VAL A 73 -7.16 -10.19 -0.98
CA VAL A 73 -8.39 -9.46 -1.29
C VAL A 73 -9.37 -9.65 -0.13
N GLY A 74 -10.03 -8.57 0.27
CA GLY A 74 -10.96 -8.56 1.39
C GLY A 74 -11.32 -7.13 1.78
N GLY A 75 -11.12 -6.76 3.03
CA GLY A 75 -11.36 -5.38 3.47
C GLY A 75 -10.46 -4.91 4.61
N THR A 76 -10.28 -3.60 4.71
CA THR A 76 -9.63 -2.93 5.84
C THR A 76 -10.56 -1.93 6.51
N ALA A 77 -10.41 -1.80 7.83
CA ALA A 77 -10.98 -0.73 8.61
C ALA A 77 -9.84 -0.09 9.42
N HIS A 78 -9.66 1.22 9.26
CA HIS A 78 -8.66 2.00 9.94
C HIS A 78 -9.33 3.02 10.85
N VAL A 79 -8.96 3.06 12.11
CA VAL A 79 -9.35 4.12 13.03
C VAL A 79 -8.15 5.02 13.23
N TYR A 80 -8.29 6.28 12.81
CA TYR A 80 -7.29 7.31 13.02
C TYR A 80 -7.66 8.10 14.25
N THR A 81 -6.75 8.12 15.23
CA THR A 81 -6.93 8.84 16.49
C THR A 81 -5.95 10.00 16.55
N PHE A 82 -6.47 11.22 16.54
CA PHE A 82 -5.72 12.45 16.64
C PHE A 82 -5.70 12.88 18.10
N VAL A 83 -4.51 13.08 18.64
CA VAL A 83 -4.32 13.48 20.04
C VAL A 83 -3.71 14.87 20.09
N ASN A 84 -4.24 15.71 20.98
CA ASN A 84 -3.69 17.03 21.25
C ASN A 84 -2.23 16.91 21.70
N GLN A 85 -1.36 17.75 21.15
CA GLN A 85 0.07 17.72 21.41
C GLN A 85 0.42 17.94 22.88
N ALA A 86 -0.28 18.87 23.55
CA ALA A 86 -0.01 19.17 24.96
C ALA A 86 -0.24 17.92 25.82
N PHE A 87 -1.30 17.17 25.53
CA PHE A 87 -1.60 15.90 26.18
C PHE A 87 -0.60 14.80 25.79
N SER A 88 -0.22 14.69 24.52
CA SER A 88 0.75 13.67 24.11
C SER A 88 2.15 13.90 24.70
N ASN A 89 2.54 15.16 24.92
CA ASN A 89 3.83 15.52 25.51
C ASN A 89 3.87 15.25 27.02
N SER A 90 2.71 15.25 27.69
CA SER A 90 2.60 14.96 29.13
C SER A 90 2.37 13.48 29.44
N SER A 91 2.15 12.66 28.42
CA SER A 91 1.78 11.25 28.56
C SER A 91 2.92 10.35 28.08
N THR A 92 3.01 9.14 28.63
CA THR A 92 4.00 8.17 28.17
C THR A 92 3.57 7.53 26.85
N PHE A 93 4.53 7.04 26.06
CA PHE A 93 4.21 6.29 24.85
C PHE A 93 3.33 5.06 25.14
N GLU A 94 3.60 4.34 26.23
CA GLU A 94 2.84 3.15 26.63
C GLU A 94 1.39 3.48 26.99
N GLU A 95 1.18 4.55 27.78
CA GLU A 95 -0.15 5.06 28.06
C GLU A 95 -0.87 5.44 26.76
N MET A 96 -0.19 6.15 25.86
CA MET A 96 -0.79 6.55 24.60
C MET A 96 -1.16 5.38 23.69
N SER A 97 -0.26 4.40 23.58
CA SER A 97 -0.49 3.19 22.82
C SER A 97 -1.70 2.41 23.36
N THR A 98 -1.80 2.29 24.69
CA THR A 98 -2.92 1.64 25.37
C THR A 98 -4.24 2.36 25.11
N GLN A 99 -4.27 3.68 25.24
CA GLN A 99 -5.48 4.48 25.00
C GLN A 99 -5.94 4.42 23.53
N VAL A 100 -5.00 4.53 22.58
CA VAL A 100 -5.30 4.38 21.15
C VAL A 100 -5.82 2.98 20.83
N GLY A 101 -5.20 1.94 21.39
CA GLY A 101 -5.64 0.56 21.21
C GLY A 101 -7.02 0.28 21.80
N ASN A 102 -7.35 0.88 22.95
CA ASN A 102 -8.68 0.81 23.54
C ASN A 102 -9.72 1.52 22.65
N THR A 103 -9.39 2.68 22.09
CA THR A 103 -10.25 3.35 21.10
C THR A 103 -10.49 2.44 19.90
N GLY A 104 -9.43 1.89 19.29
CA GLY A 104 -9.58 0.98 18.15
C GLY A 104 -10.45 -0.23 18.47
N SER A 105 -10.22 -0.87 19.62
CA SER A 105 -11.02 -2.00 20.09
C SER A 105 -12.49 -1.63 20.28
N SER A 106 -12.77 -0.41 20.75
CA SER A 106 -14.12 0.11 20.91
C SER A 106 -14.85 0.24 19.58
N TRP A 107 -14.19 0.83 18.57
CA TRP A 107 -14.72 0.95 17.21
C TRP A 107 -14.96 -0.40 16.54
N PHE A 108 -14.08 -1.38 16.78
CA PHE A 108 -14.15 -2.71 16.17
C PHE A 108 -14.95 -3.73 17.00
N SER A 109 -15.60 -3.30 18.07
CA SER A 109 -16.43 -4.18 18.89
C SER A 109 -17.76 -4.46 18.20
N GLN A 110 -18.20 -5.73 18.26
CA GLN A 110 -19.54 -6.13 17.85
C GLN A 110 -20.56 -6.01 19.00
N THR A 111 -20.08 -5.77 20.23
CA THR A 111 -20.89 -5.65 21.45
C THR A 111 -20.72 -4.26 22.06
N ASN A 112 -21.78 -3.72 22.66
CA ASN A 112 -21.72 -2.47 23.43
C ASN A 112 -20.89 -2.62 24.73
N ASP A 113 -20.50 -3.84 25.08
CA ASP A 113 -19.77 -4.16 26.30
C ASP A 113 -18.27 -3.98 26.09
N LEU A 114 -17.78 -2.80 26.44
CA LEU A 114 -16.37 -2.42 26.36
C LEU A 114 -15.87 -2.06 27.75
N ASN A 115 -15.55 -3.08 28.53
CA ASN A 115 -14.86 -2.95 29.81
C ASN A 115 -13.41 -2.40 29.69
N ARG A 116 -13.03 -1.90 28.51
CA ARG A 116 -11.77 -1.19 28.25
C ARG A 116 -12.08 0.26 27.93
N SER A 117 -12.42 1.03 28.96
CA SER A 117 -12.69 2.46 28.78
C SER A 117 -11.38 3.18 28.52
N THR A 118 -11.42 4.09 27.54
CA THR A 118 -10.42 5.14 27.47
C THR A 118 -10.58 6.09 28.66
N SER A 119 -9.49 6.72 29.09
CA SER A 119 -9.55 7.70 30.17
C SER A 119 -10.31 8.94 29.72
N ASP A 120 -11.01 9.60 30.64
CA ASP A 120 -11.73 10.85 30.31
C ASP A 120 -10.78 11.96 29.86
N SER A 121 -9.55 11.99 30.40
CA SER A 121 -8.51 12.93 29.96
C SER A 121 -8.13 12.68 28.50
N PHE A 122 -7.94 11.42 28.10
CA PHE A 122 -7.66 11.07 26.72
C PHE A 122 -8.84 11.40 25.79
N ARG A 123 -10.07 11.06 26.17
CA ARG A 123 -11.28 11.35 25.38
C ARG A 123 -11.46 12.84 25.12
N LYS A 124 -11.21 13.69 26.12
CA LYS A 124 -11.29 15.16 25.97
C LYS A 124 -10.19 15.73 25.08
N ASN A 125 -9.06 15.04 24.96
CA ASN A 125 -7.89 15.48 24.21
C ASN A 125 -7.68 14.71 22.91
N SER A 126 -8.64 13.91 22.48
CA SER A 126 -8.55 13.14 21.25
C SER A 126 -9.82 13.24 20.41
N ASN A 127 -9.65 13.07 19.10
CA ASN A 127 -10.73 12.87 18.17
C ASN A 127 -10.40 11.67 17.28
N SER A 128 -11.38 10.84 16.96
CA SER A 128 -11.18 9.63 16.16
C SER A 128 -12.21 9.51 15.06
N PHE A 129 -11.79 9.01 13.90
CA PHE A 129 -12.70 8.62 12.83
C PHE A 129 -12.25 7.31 12.20
N ALA A 130 -13.21 6.58 11.64
CA ALA A 130 -12.97 5.35 10.92
C ALA A 130 -12.96 5.58 9.40
N VAL A 131 -12.09 4.85 8.70
CA VAL A 131 -12.04 4.75 7.24
C VAL A 131 -12.14 3.28 6.89
N TYR A 132 -13.05 2.96 5.98
CA TYR A 132 -13.34 1.60 5.57
C TYR A 132 -12.99 1.40 4.10
N GLN A 133 -12.46 0.22 3.78
CA GLN A 133 -12.20 -0.23 2.41
C GLN A 133 -12.75 -1.66 2.27
N PRO A 134 -13.73 -1.92 1.39
CA PRO A 134 -14.47 -0.93 0.60
C PRO A 134 -15.23 0.08 1.47
N PRO A 135 -15.56 1.28 0.95
CA PRO A 135 -16.28 2.30 1.72
C PRO A 135 -17.69 1.80 2.09
N VAL A 136 -18.16 2.18 3.28
CA VAL A 136 -19.53 1.93 3.69
C VAL A 136 -20.45 2.86 2.93
N VAL A 137 -21.29 2.31 2.05
CA VAL A 137 -22.25 3.10 1.26
C VAL A 137 -23.50 3.45 2.06
N GLN A 138 -23.89 2.58 3.00
CA GLN A 138 -25.06 2.79 3.85
C GLN A 138 -24.89 2.07 5.20
N THR A 139 -25.17 2.78 6.29
CA THR A 139 -25.32 2.16 7.61
C THR A 139 -26.69 1.51 7.72
N VAL A 140 -26.72 0.26 8.20
CA VAL A 140 -27.98 -0.45 8.43
C VAL A 140 -28.59 0.03 9.74
N GLU A 141 -29.89 0.29 9.76
CA GLU A 141 -30.60 0.71 10.96
C GLU A 141 -30.35 -0.27 12.12
N GLY A 142 -30.02 0.25 13.30
CA GLY A 142 -29.69 -0.53 14.49
C GLY A 142 -28.30 -1.19 14.48
N LYS A 143 -27.46 -0.96 13.46
CA LYS A 143 -26.07 -1.42 13.41
C LYS A 143 -25.07 -0.28 13.49
N THR A 144 -23.90 -0.54 14.04
CA THR A 144 -22.76 0.39 13.92
C THR A 144 -22.24 0.44 12.49
N GLU A 145 -21.47 1.49 12.15
CA GLU A 145 -20.76 1.57 10.87
C GLU A 145 -19.87 0.35 10.64
N TYR A 146 -19.12 -0.07 11.66
CA TYR A 146 -18.28 -1.25 11.59
C TYR A 146 -19.09 -2.50 11.29
N GLN A 147 -20.19 -2.75 12.01
CA GLN A 147 -21.07 -3.90 11.76
C GLN A 147 -21.70 -3.88 10.36
N SER A 148 -22.05 -2.70 9.85
CA SER A 148 -22.54 -2.53 8.48
C SER A 148 -21.45 -2.87 7.46
N TRP A 149 -20.22 -2.39 7.71
CA TRP A 149 -19.05 -2.71 6.91
C TRP A 149 -18.72 -4.21 6.91
N LEU A 150 -18.77 -4.88 8.07
CA LEU A 150 -18.51 -6.33 8.18
C LEU A 150 -19.39 -7.15 7.25
N ALA A 151 -20.66 -6.75 7.09
CA ALA A 151 -21.62 -7.44 6.22
C ALA A 151 -21.41 -7.12 4.74
N TYR A 152 -20.88 -5.94 4.42
CA TYR A 152 -20.70 -5.43 3.06
C TYR A 152 -19.36 -5.82 2.44
N ALA A 153 -18.26 -5.74 3.20
CA ALA A 153 -16.91 -5.96 2.69
C ALA A 153 -16.72 -7.30 1.94
N PRO A 154 -17.37 -8.41 2.32
CA PRO A 154 -17.31 -9.65 1.54
C PRO A 154 -17.97 -9.61 0.16
N GLN A 155 -18.90 -8.68 -0.08
CA GLN A 155 -19.65 -8.57 -1.32
C GLN A 155 -18.90 -7.76 -2.38
N GLU A 156 -18.12 -6.77 -1.94
CA GLU A 156 -17.35 -5.85 -2.80
C GLU A 156 -15.89 -5.75 -2.32
N PRO A 157 -15.13 -6.87 -2.31
CA PRO A 157 -13.84 -6.88 -1.66
C PRO A 157 -12.78 -6.15 -2.48
N VAL A 158 -11.81 -5.55 -1.77
CA VAL A 158 -10.71 -4.78 -2.34
C VAL A 158 -9.36 -5.41 -2.05
N VAL A 159 -8.33 -5.03 -2.79
CA VAL A 159 -6.95 -5.46 -2.50
C VAL A 159 -6.48 -4.81 -1.19
N VAL A 160 -6.27 -5.62 -0.15
CA VAL A 160 -5.83 -5.17 1.18
C VAL A 160 -4.33 -5.30 1.38
N ASN A 161 -3.70 -6.21 0.64
CA ASN A 161 -2.26 -6.40 0.67
C ASN A 161 -1.77 -6.86 -0.71
N ARG A 162 -0.54 -6.48 -1.06
CA ARG A 162 0.09 -6.85 -2.33
C ARG A 162 1.58 -7.12 -2.12
N THR A 163 2.05 -8.18 -2.74
CA THR A 163 3.48 -8.44 -2.94
C THR A 163 3.86 -7.98 -4.34
N LEU A 164 4.98 -7.27 -4.42
CA LEU A 164 5.51 -6.72 -5.64
C LEU A 164 6.80 -7.44 -6.01
N ALA A 165 7.01 -7.64 -7.31
CA ALA A 165 8.31 -8.06 -7.84
C ALA A 165 8.79 -7.05 -8.90
N PRO A 166 10.12 -6.86 -9.03
CA PRO A 166 10.68 -5.95 -10.02
C PRO A 166 10.19 -6.27 -11.43
N LEU A 167 9.79 -5.25 -12.19
CA LEU A 167 9.32 -5.42 -13.56
C LEU A 167 10.36 -6.10 -14.47
N SER A 168 11.65 -5.91 -14.18
CA SER A 168 12.75 -6.56 -14.87
C SER A 168 12.67 -8.10 -14.85
N ASN A 169 12.02 -8.71 -13.87
CA ASN A 169 11.86 -10.16 -13.81
C ASN A 169 11.04 -10.72 -14.99
N LEU A 170 10.18 -9.91 -15.62
CA LEU A 170 9.41 -10.31 -16.80
C LEU A 170 10.28 -10.38 -18.07
N PHE A 171 11.51 -9.88 -18.03
CA PHE A 171 12.49 -9.91 -19.12
C PHE A 171 13.46 -11.10 -19.02
N TYR A 172 13.10 -12.17 -18.30
CA TYR A 172 13.95 -13.35 -18.05
C TYR A 172 14.56 -14.00 -19.31
N ARG A 173 13.92 -13.86 -20.48
CA ARG A 173 14.44 -14.36 -21.77
C ARG A 173 15.56 -13.50 -22.35
N TYR A 174 15.78 -12.31 -21.81
CA TYR A 174 16.69 -11.29 -22.31
C TYR A 174 17.59 -10.78 -21.18
N PRO A 175 18.59 -11.57 -20.72
CA PRO A 175 19.36 -11.27 -19.51
C PRO A 175 20.04 -9.90 -19.50
N GLN A 176 20.52 -9.44 -20.65
CA GLN A 176 21.14 -8.12 -20.79
C GLN A 176 20.13 -6.98 -20.57
N VAL A 177 18.94 -7.10 -21.17
CA VAL A 177 17.83 -6.15 -21.01
C VAL A 177 17.33 -6.18 -19.58
N GLN A 178 17.15 -7.37 -19.00
CA GLN A 178 16.76 -7.56 -17.61
C GLN A 178 17.75 -6.88 -16.64
N ALA A 179 19.05 -7.13 -16.80
CA ALA A 179 20.08 -6.56 -15.93
C ALA A 179 20.17 -5.04 -16.06
N HIS A 180 20.05 -4.52 -17.29
CA HIS A 180 20.02 -3.07 -17.50
C HIS A 180 18.76 -2.44 -16.88
N LEU A 181 17.58 -3.00 -17.15
CA LEU A 181 16.31 -2.52 -16.59
C LEU A 181 16.29 -2.60 -15.05
N GLN A 182 16.91 -3.62 -14.46
CA GLN A 182 17.07 -3.73 -13.01
C GLN A 182 17.90 -2.58 -12.43
N ARG A 183 18.99 -2.18 -13.11
CA ARG A 183 19.78 -1.00 -12.72
C ARG A 183 18.98 0.29 -12.87
N THR A 184 18.26 0.45 -13.98
CA THR A 184 17.37 1.60 -14.22
C THR A 184 16.33 1.75 -13.10
N ILE A 185 15.66 0.65 -12.74
CA ILE A 185 14.70 0.61 -11.62
C ILE A 185 15.38 0.97 -10.30
N GLY A 186 16.54 0.37 -10.02
CA GLY A 186 17.29 0.64 -8.79
C GLY A 186 17.66 2.12 -8.64
N TYR A 187 18.13 2.74 -9.72
CA TYR A 187 18.42 4.18 -9.73
C TYR A 187 17.16 5.01 -9.47
N TYR A 188 16.08 4.74 -10.22
CA TYR A 188 14.83 5.50 -10.11
C TYR A 188 14.26 5.46 -8.68
N LEU A 189 14.27 4.29 -8.04
CA LEU A 189 13.82 4.16 -6.65
C LEU A 189 14.71 4.88 -5.64
N ALA A 190 16.02 4.97 -5.90
CA ALA A 190 16.98 5.60 -5.00
C ALA A 190 17.01 7.14 -5.15
N LYS A 191 16.76 7.65 -6.36
CA LYS A 191 16.92 9.08 -6.68
C LYS A 191 15.60 9.81 -6.90
N GLY A 192 14.51 9.09 -7.20
CA GLY A 192 13.21 9.68 -7.50
C GLY A 192 13.06 10.17 -8.94
N ASP A 193 14.12 10.11 -9.74
CA ASP A 193 14.16 10.58 -11.12
C ASP A 193 14.70 9.51 -12.08
N LEU A 194 14.37 9.64 -13.36
CA LEU A 194 14.83 8.73 -14.41
C LEU A 194 16.32 8.95 -14.72
N PRO A 195 17.13 7.88 -14.81
CA PRO A 195 18.56 8.01 -15.05
C PRO A 195 18.88 8.37 -16.51
N THR A 196 19.96 9.13 -16.70
CA THR A 196 20.75 9.10 -17.93
C THR A 196 21.65 7.87 -17.97
N LEU A 197 22.18 7.53 -19.15
CA LEU A 197 23.08 6.39 -19.28
C LEU A 197 24.34 6.56 -18.42
N THR A 198 24.92 7.76 -18.40
CA THR A 198 26.11 8.08 -17.59
C THR A 198 25.89 7.78 -16.11
N GLN A 199 24.68 8.02 -15.61
CA GLN A 199 24.32 7.78 -14.21
C GLN A 199 24.16 6.30 -13.86
N LEU A 200 23.97 5.42 -14.85
CA LEU A 200 23.87 3.96 -14.66
C LEU A 200 25.22 3.23 -14.75
N GLN A 201 26.28 3.95 -15.09
CA GLN A 201 27.64 3.43 -15.22
C GLN A 201 28.52 3.72 -13.99
N LEU A 202 28.02 4.53 -13.06
CA LEU A 202 28.64 4.85 -11.76
C LEU A 202 28.05 3.99 -10.65
#